data_AF-A0A6M0AFF9-F1
#
_entry.id   AF-A0A6M0AFF9-F1
#
_cell.length_a   1.000
_cell.length_b   1.000
_cell.length_c   1.000
_cell.angle_alpha   90.00
_cell.angle_beta   90.00
_cell.angle_gamma   90.00
#
_symmetry.space_group_name_H-M   'P 1'
#
loop_
_entity.id
_entity.type
_entity.pdbx_description
1 polymer ?
#
loop_
_entity_poly.entity_id
_entity_poly.type
_entity_poly.pdbx_seq_one_letter_code
_entity_poly.pdbx_strand_id
1 'polypeptide(L)' 'MNQTIQRCYLLGHLLLSSVLIPNIATAQISSDGTLSTTVNSDDGVNFLIESGVRTSDNLFHSFSEFSVPSNGSAFFNN' A
#
# COMPACT_ATOMS: atom_id res chain seq x y z
N MET A 1 41.66 -5.39 30.60
CA MET A 1 41.85 -5.39 29.13
C MET A 1 40.73 -6.12 28.39
N ASN A 2 40.34 -7.33 28.82
CA ASN A 2 39.31 -8.14 28.15
C ASN A 2 37.89 -7.50 28.14
N GLN A 3 37.49 -6.88 29.26
CA GLN A 3 36.18 -6.22 29.40
C GLN A 3 35.99 -4.99 28.49
N THR A 4 37.06 -4.22 28.24
CA THR A 4 37.01 -3.03 27.38
C THR A 4 36.83 -3.42 25.91
N ILE A 5 37.53 -4.47 25.48
CA ILE A 5 37.44 -5.03 24.13
C ILE A 5 36.04 -5.62 23.89
N GLN A 6 35.48 -6.33 24.88
CA GLN A 6 34.13 -6.89 24.79
C GLN A 6 33.04 -5.81 24.67
N ARG A 7 33.24 -4.65 25.32
CA ARG A 7 32.37 -3.47 25.15
C ARG A 7 32.45 -2.88 23.74
N CYS A 8 33.64 -2.82 23.15
CA CYS A 8 33.81 -2.35 21.77
C CYS A 8 33.12 -3.28 20.76
N TYR A 9 33.19 -4.60 20.94
CA TYR A 9 32.46 -5.55 20.08
C TYR A 9 30.95 -5.38 20.21
N LEU A 10 30.44 -5.25 21.43
CA LEU A 10 29.01 -5.07 21.65
C LEU A 10 28.49 -3.76 21.03
N LEU A 11 29.25 -2.68 21.15
CA LEU A 11 28.94 -1.39 20.49
C LEU A 11 29.00 -1.50 18.97
N GLY A 12 30.00 -2.20 18.42
CA GLY A 12 30.12 -2.44 16.99
C GLY A 12 28.93 -3.22 16.42
N HIS A 13 28.48 -4.27 17.11
CA HIS A 13 27.31 -5.04 16.71
C HIS A 13 26.02 -4.22 16.77
N LEU A 14 25.85 -3.39 17.81
CA LEU A 14 24.68 -2.53 17.95
C LEU A 14 24.60 -1.46 16.86
N LEU A 15 25.75 -0.90 16.46
CA LEU A 15 25.83 0.07 15.38
C LEU A 15 25.65 -0.57 14.00
N LEU A 16 26.10 -1.81 13.81
CA LEU A 16 25.93 -2.51 12.54
C LEU A 16 24.49 -2.97 12.32
N SER A 17 23.79 -3.41 13.38
CA SER A 17 22.39 -3.86 13.27
C SER A 17 21.41 -2.73 12.96
N SER A 18 21.67 -1.50 13.43
CA SER A 18 20.80 -0.35 13.13
C SER A 18 20.87 0.12 11.68
N VAL A 19 21.96 -0.18 10.96
CA VAL A 19 22.13 0.16 9.53
C VAL A 19 21.44 -0.87 8.62
N LEU A 20 21.16 -2.07 9.12
CA LEU A 20 20.59 -3.17 8.34
C LEU A 20 19.06 -3.25 8.41
N ILE A 21 18.39 -2.31 9.09
CA ILE A 21 16.92 -2.26 9.13
C ILE A 21 16.44 -1.57 7.85
N PRO A 22 15.81 -2.28 6.89
CA PRO A 22 15.24 -1.63 5.73
C PRO A 22 14.14 -0.66 6.15
N ASN A 23 14.10 0.53 5.53
CA ASN A 23 12.98 1.43 5.71
C ASN A 23 11.68 0.73 5.28
N ILE A 24 10.64 0.84 6.09
CA ILE A 24 9.31 0.35 5.71
C ILE A 24 8.83 1.21 4.55
N ALA A 25 8.80 0.64 3.34
CA ALA A 25 8.17 1.28 2.20
C ALA A 25 6.65 1.22 2.40
N THR A 26 6.01 2.38 2.60
CA THR A 26 4.55 2.48 2.58
C THR A 26 4.09 2.52 1.13
N ALA A 27 3.78 1.35 0.56
CA ALA A 27 3.16 1.23 -0.76
C ALA A 27 1.64 1.42 -0.68
N GLN A 28 1.19 2.54 -0.10
CA GLN A 28 -0.23 2.89 -0.15
C GLN A 28 -0.54 3.48 -1.53
N ILE A 29 -1.65 3.03 -2.10
CA ILE A 29 -2.18 3.60 -3.34
C ILE A 29 -2.54 5.06 -3.02
N SER A 30 -1.94 6.02 -3.73
CA SER A 30 -2.37 7.41 -3.66
C SER A 30 -3.24 7.68 -4.87
N SER A 31 -4.50 8.05 -4.64
CA SER A 31 -5.33 8.52 -5.75
C SER A 31 -4.72 9.82 -6.26
N ASP A 32 -4.40 9.89 -7.54
CA ASP A 32 -3.95 11.16 -8.17
C ASP A 32 -5.12 12.13 -8.39
N GLY A 33 -6.36 11.68 -8.14
CA GLY A 33 -7.59 12.45 -8.28
C GLY A 33 -7.91 12.85 -9.73
N THR A 34 -7.16 12.34 -10.71
CA THR A 34 -7.31 12.73 -12.12
C THR A 34 -8.32 11.88 -12.88
N LEU A 35 -8.60 10.67 -12.37
CA LEU A 35 -9.54 9.74 -13.00
C LEU A 35 -10.89 9.79 -12.30
N SER A 36 -11.95 10.08 -13.05
CA SER A 36 -13.32 10.12 -12.52
C SER A 36 -13.79 8.69 -12.19
N THR A 37 -13.58 8.21 -10.97
CA THR A 37 -14.01 6.88 -10.51
C THR A 37 -15.17 7.04 -9.54
N THR A 38 -16.28 6.34 -9.78
CA THR A 38 -17.44 6.33 -8.89
C THR A 38 -17.51 4.98 -8.20
N VAL A 39 -17.65 4.96 -6.87
CA VAL A 39 -17.79 3.74 -6.09
C VAL A 39 -19.02 3.87 -5.22
N ASN A 40 -20.00 2.98 -5.45
CA ASN A 40 -21.24 2.89 -4.68
C ASN A 40 -21.28 1.55 -3.95
N SER A 41 -21.84 1.55 -2.73
CA SER A 41 -22.01 0.35 -1.93
C SER A 41 -23.05 0.60 -0.86
N ASP A 42 -24.19 -0.10 -0.94
CA ASP A 42 -25.28 0.03 0.03
C ASP A 42 -25.04 -0.81 1.30
N ASP A 43 -24.28 -1.90 1.20
CA ASP A 43 -24.08 -2.88 2.28
C ASP A 43 -22.66 -2.89 2.88
N GLY A 44 -21.72 -2.15 2.28
CA GLY A 44 -20.33 -2.07 2.71
C GLY A 44 -19.48 -3.29 2.32
N VAL A 45 -20.03 -4.20 1.52
CA VAL A 45 -19.41 -5.50 1.20
C VAL A 45 -19.43 -5.76 -0.32
N ASN A 46 -20.42 -5.23 -1.03
CA ASN A 46 -20.56 -5.30 -2.48
C ASN A 46 -20.46 -3.90 -3.09
N PHE A 47 -19.43 -3.70 -3.91
CA PHE A 47 -19.10 -2.42 -4.51
C PHE A 47 -19.46 -2.40 -5.99
N LEU A 48 -20.27 -1.43 -6.40
CA LEU A 48 -20.49 -1.07 -7.80
C LEU A 48 -19.50 0.04 -8.18
N ILE A 49 -18.59 -0.27 -9.11
CA ILE A 49 -17.55 0.63 -9.60
C ILE A 49 -17.88 1.05 -11.03
N GLU A 50 -18.08 2.35 -11.22
CA GLU A 50 -18.53 2.96 -12.46
C GLU A 50 -17.60 4.11 -12.89
N SER A 51 -17.83 4.61 -14.10
CA SER A 51 -17.04 5.66 -14.74
C SER A 51 -15.62 5.19 -15.10
N GLY A 52 -14.58 5.92 -14.69
CA GLY A 52 -13.20 5.72 -15.13
C GLY A 52 -12.85 6.58 -16.34
N VAL A 53 -11.60 6.47 -16.76
CA VAL A 53 -11.09 7.19 -17.94
C VAL A 53 -10.57 6.17 -18.93
N ARG A 54 -11.15 6.17 -20.14
CA ARG A 54 -10.71 5.33 -21.25
C ARG A 54 -9.55 6.02 -21.98
N THR A 55 -8.44 5.30 -22.14
CA THR A 55 -7.33 5.71 -23.01
C THR A 55 -7.01 4.56 -23.95
N SER A 56 -7.33 4.73 -25.24
CA SER A 56 -7.28 3.65 -26.24
C SER A 56 -8.12 2.46 -25.79
N ASP A 57 -7.59 1.25 -25.86
CA ASP A 57 -8.25 -0.01 -25.48
C ASP A 57 -8.28 -0.27 -23.97
N ASN A 58 -7.67 0.61 -23.17
CA ASN A 58 -7.59 0.46 -21.72
C ASN A 58 -8.57 1.39 -21.00
N LEU A 59 -9.09 0.91 -19.88
CA LEU A 59 -9.90 1.69 -18.94
C LEU A 59 -9.14 1.79 -17.61
N PHE A 60 -9.07 3.01 -17.07
CA PHE A 60 -8.33 3.30 -15.85
C PHE A 60 -9.25 3.83 -14.75
N HIS A 61 -9.00 3.38 -13.53
CA HIS A 61 -9.66 3.83 -12.30
C HIS A 61 -8.60 4.26 -11.28
N SER A 62 -8.93 5.20 -10.39
CA SER A 62 -8.07 5.66 -9.32
C SER A 62 -8.76 5.50 -7.98
N PHE A 63 -8.03 4.97 -7.00
CA PHE A 63 -8.52 4.71 -5.64
C PHE A 63 -7.50 5.23 -4.62
N SER A 64 -7.96 5.76 -3.48
CA SER A 64 -7.06 6.02 -2.34
C SER A 64 -6.78 4.76 -1.53
N GLU A 65 -7.67 3.78 -1.61
CA GLU A 65 -7.55 2.46 -1.03
C GLU A 65 -8.43 1.52 -1.87
N PHE A 66 -7.96 0.30 -2.11
CA PHE A 66 -8.75 -0.74 -2.73
C PHE A 66 -8.73 -1.97 -1.83
N SER A 67 -9.87 -2.25 -1.20
CA SER A 67 -10.05 -3.40 -0.31
C SER A 67 -11.45 -3.97 -0.49
N VAL A 68 -11.54 -5.29 -0.60
CA VAL A 68 -12.81 -6.02 -0.71
C VAL A 68 -12.86 -7.00 0.46
N PRO A 69 -13.86 -6.91 1.35
CA PRO A 69 -14.01 -7.84 2.46
C PRO A 69 -14.20 -9.29 1.98
N SER A 70 -13.86 -10.25 2.83
CA SER A 70 -14.16 -11.67 2.56
C SER A 70 -15.64 -11.87 2.29
N ASN A 71 -15.97 -12.70 1.29
CA ASN A 71 -17.33 -12.92 0.78
C ASN A 71 -18.00 -11.68 0.15
N GLY A 72 -17.26 -10.60 -0.08
CA GLY A 72 -17.72 -9.43 -0.84
C GLY A 72 -17.32 -9.46 -2.30
N SER A 73 -17.72 -8.41 -3.03
CA SER A 73 -17.44 -8.28 -4.45
C SER A 73 -17.19 -6.84 -4.88
N ALA A 74 -16.41 -6.66 -5.93
CA ALA A 74 -16.26 -5.39 -6.64
C ALA A 74 -16.64 -5.64 -8.11
N PHE A 75 -17.71 -5.00 -8.57
CA PHE A 75 -18.24 -5.14 -9.92
C PHE A 75 -17.96 -3.87 -10.73
N PHE A 76 -17.25 -4.03 -11.85
CA PHE A 76 -16.91 -2.94 -12.76
C PHE A 76 -17.91 -2.90 -13.93
N ASN A 77 -18.68 -1.81 -14.06
CA ASN A 77 -19.75 -1.65 -15.03
C ASN A 77 -19.41 -0.55 -16.06
N ASN A 78 -18.57 -0.84 -17.06
CA ASN A 78 -18.01 0.15 -18.01
C ASN A 78 -17.79 -0.39 -19.43
#